data_AF-A0A436W096-F1
#
_entry.id   AF-A0A436W096-F1
#
_cell.length_a   1.000
_cell.length_b   1.000
_cell.length_c   1.000
_cell.angle_alpha   90.00
_cell.angle_beta   90.00
_cell.angle_gamma   90.00
#
_symmetry.space_group_name_H-M   'P 1'
#
loop_
_entity.id
_entity.type
_entity.pdbx_description
1 polymer ?
#
loop_
_entity_poly.entity_id
_entity_poly.type
_entity_poly.pdbx_seq_one_letter_code
_entity_poly.pdbx_strand_id
1 'polypeptide(L)'
;ALWVHARKAWLGGLSPKETRDIPPLDYGRVYRLKVRKPNEFIGINGGIQSLEAAREHLGHVDGAMLGRAAYHTPGILAGADAMFYGEPYAAFDYAALIDAMTAYAARHIEKGGRLGHVTRHMVGLFHGLAGARRYRQILSTDATRPGAGPDVLKTAFAAVDLNGTAAEAA
;
A
#
# COMPACT_ATOMS: atom_id res chain seq x y z
N ALA A 1 -1.25 -8.80 22.15
CA ALA A 1 -0.54 -8.81 20.86
C ALA A 1 0.56 -7.77 20.85
N LEU A 2 1.77 -8.14 20.45
CA LEU A 2 2.93 -7.26 20.36
C LEU A 2 3.39 -7.14 18.91
N TRP A 3 3.48 -5.90 18.40
CA TRP A 3 4.04 -5.60 17.09
C TRP A 3 5.44 -5.03 17.24
N VAL A 4 6.42 -5.63 16.56
CA VAL A 4 7.82 -5.25 16.67
C VAL A 4 8.32 -4.79 15.32
N HIS A 5 8.66 -3.52 15.22
CA HIS A 5 9.48 -3.05 14.10
C HIS A 5 10.88 -3.63 14.28
N ALA A 6 11.36 -4.37 13.27
CA ALA A 6 12.66 -5.05 13.29
C ALA A 6 13.87 -4.10 13.21
N ARG A 7 13.68 -2.82 13.51
CA ARG A 7 14.72 -1.79 13.45
C ARG A 7 14.83 -1.14 14.82
N LYS A 8 16.05 -0.91 15.28
CA LYS A 8 16.27 -0.17 16.53
C LYS A 8 15.98 1.32 16.30
N ALA A 9 15.22 1.93 17.20
CA ALA A 9 15.16 3.39 17.28
C ALA A 9 16.47 3.89 17.90
N TRP A 10 17.23 4.70 17.17
CA TRP A 10 18.37 5.45 17.71
C TRP A 10 17.84 6.82 18.12
N LEU A 11 17.80 7.06 19.44
CA LEU A 11 17.28 8.30 20.00
C LEU A 11 18.41 9.35 19.97
N GLY A 12 18.29 10.30 19.04
CA GLY A 12 19.24 11.40 18.85
C GLY A 12 20.12 11.24 17.60
N GLY A 13 20.37 12.35 16.91
CA GLY A 13 21.31 12.43 15.78
C GLY A 13 20.76 12.05 14.40
N LEU A 14 19.57 11.46 14.30
CA LEU A 14 18.94 11.08 13.02
C LEU A 14 17.58 11.78 12.83
N SER A 15 17.31 12.24 11.61
CA SER A 15 16.00 12.70 11.16
C SER A 15 14.97 11.54 11.06
N PRO A 16 13.67 11.82 10.93
CA PRO A 16 12.65 10.79 10.72
C PRO A 16 12.85 9.94 9.44
N LYS A 17 13.48 10.50 8.42
CA LYS A 17 13.85 9.73 7.22
C LYS A 17 15.02 8.80 7.52
N GLU A 18 16.09 9.32 8.11
CA GLU A 18 17.28 8.55 8.46
C GLU A 18 16.98 7.42 9.46
N THR A 19 16.09 7.65 10.43
CA THR A 19 15.64 6.60 11.36
C THR A 19 15.02 5.41 10.63
N ARG A 20 14.42 5.63 9.45
CA ARG A 20 13.80 4.59 8.61
C ARG A 20 14.74 3.94 7.61
N ASP A 21 15.91 4.53 7.37
CA ASP A 21 16.83 4.08 6.32
C ASP A 21 18.21 3.65 6.89
N ILE A 22 18.76 4.30 7.93
CA ILE A 22 20.10 4.04 8.48
C ILE A 22 20.20 2.80 9.40
N PRO A 23 19.47 2.67 10.54
CA PRO A 23 19.69 1.50 11.41
C PRO A 23 19.27 0.21 10.68
N PRO A 24 20.10 -0.85 10.65
CA PRO A 24 19.76 -2.04 9.89
C PRO A 24 18.52 -2.75 10.46
N LEU A 25 17.85 -3.51 9.59
CA LEU A 25 16.79 -4.44 9.99
C LEU A 25 17.42 -5.70 10.63
N ASP A 26 16.83 -6.18 11.71
CA ASP A 26 17.22 -7.37 12.48
C ASP A 26 15.96 -8.21 12.73
N TYR A 27 15.52 -8.94 11.70
CA TYR A 27 14.35 -9.82 11.78
C TYR A 27 14.56 -10.96 12.78
N GLY A 28 15.80 -11.47 12.87
CA GLY A 28 16.16 -12.54 13.80
C GLY A 28 15.87 -12.19 15.26
N ARG A 29 15.95 -10.92 15.64
CA ARG A 29 15.54 -10.46 16.98
C ARG A 29 14.05 -10.70 17.25
N VAL A 30 13.19 -10.41 16.27
CA VAL A 30 11.74 -10.61 16.41
C VAL A 30 11.42 -12.11 16.48
N TYR A 31 12.11 -12.93 15.68
CA TYR A 31 11.95 -14.38 15.71
C TYR A 31 12.36 -14.97 17.05
N ARG A 32 13.52 -14.56 17.59
CA ARG A 32 13.95 -14.96 18.95
C ARG A 32 12.95 -14.54 20.02
N LEU A 33 12.27 -13.41 19.84
CA LEU A 33 11.21 -12.98 20.76
C LEU A 33 10.00 -13.93 20.70
N LYS A 34 9.54 -14.32 19.50
CA LYS A 34 8.46 -15.32 19.35
C LYS A 34 8.81 -16.64 20.01
N VAL A 35 10.02 -17.15 19.80
CA VAL A 35 10.51 -18.39 20.45
C VAL A 35 10.47 -18.27 21.99
N ARG A 36 10.83 -17.10 22.55
CA ARG A 36 10.82 -16.87 24.01
C ARG A 36 9.44 -16.61 24.60
N LYS A 37 8.44 -16.30 23.77
CA LYS A 37 7.08 -15.95 24.17
C LYS A 37 6.07 -16.70 23.28
N PRO A 38 6.06 -18.04 23.31
CA PRO A 38 5.28 -18.84 22.35
C PRO A 38 3.77 -18.59 22.45
N ASN A 39 3.27 -18.32 23.66
CA ASN A 39 1.85 -18.10 23.95
C ASN A 39 1.39 -16.66 23.66
N GLU A 40 2.30 -15.76 23.27
CA GLU A 40 1.96 -14.38 22.93
C GLU A 40 1.93 -14.23 21.41
N PHE A 41 0.98 -13.41 20.93
CA PHE A 41 1.02 -12.95 19.54
C PHE A 41 2.19 -11.99 19.36
N ILE A 42 3.12 -12.34 18.49
CA ILE A 42 4.25 -11.51 18.05
C ILE A 42 4.10 -11.27 16.54
N GLY A 43 3.88 -10.03 16.15
CA GLY A 43 3.86 -9.60 14.76
C GLY A 43 5.10 -8.80 14.38
N ILE A 44 5.60 -8.99 13.16
CA ILE A 44 6.80 -8.31 12.64
C ILE A 44 6.46 -7.15 11.72
N ASN A 45 7.26 -6.09 11.77
CA ASN A 45 7.19 -4.95 10.86
C ASN A 45 8.59 -4.50 10.43
N GLY A 46 8.64 -3.77 9.31
CA GLY A 46 9.83 -3.04 8.85
C GLY A 46 10.44 -3.65 7.60
N GLY A 47 10.50 -2.88 6.51
CA GLY A 47 11.19 -3.29 5.27
C GLY A 47 10.53 -4.40 4.45
N ILE A 48 9.34 -4.88 4.82
CA ILE A 48 8.61 -5.90 4.06
C ILE A 48 7.99 -5.24 2.82
N GLN A 49 8.39 -5.70 1.62
CA GLN A 49 8.06 -5.05 0.34
C GLN A 49 7.04 -5.81 -0.52
N SER A 50 6.79 -7.09 -0.24
CA SER A 50 5.85 -7.92 -1.01
C SER A 50 5.07 -8.90 -0.12
N LEU A 51 4.04 -9.54 -0.67
CA LEU A 51 3.28 -10.57 0.05
C LEU A 51 4.12 -11.84 0.23
N GLU A 52 5.00 -12.18 -0.71
CA GLU A 52 5.91 -13.32 -0.62
C GLU A 52 6.88 -13.15 0.55
N ALA A 53 7.47 -11.96 0.69
CA ALA A 53 8.32 -11.63 1.84
C ALA A 53 7.53 -11.70 3.16
N ALA A 54 6.27 -11.24 3.16
CA ALA A 54 5.40 -11.38 4.33
C ALA A 54 5.14 -12.85 4.67
N ARG A 55 4.88 -13.70 3.67
CA ARG A 55 4.68 -15.14 3.82
C ARG A 55 5.90 -15.84 4.41
N GLU A 56 7.10 -15.48 3.98
CA GLU A 56 8.36 -15.99 4.57
C GLU A 56 8.44 -15.66 6.06
N HIS A 57 8.11 -14.41 6.44
CA HIS A 57 8.10 -14.01 7.85
C HIS A 57 7.06 -14.77 8.69
N LEU A 58 5.88 -15.05 8.13
CA LEU A 58 4.82 -15.81 8.80
C LEU A 58 5.21 -17.26 9.11
N GLY A 59 6.30 -17.78 8.52
CA GLY A 59 6.90 -19.05 8.94
C GLY A 59 7.60 -18.99 10.32
N HIS A 60 7.80 -17.79 10.88
CA HIS A 60 8.54 -17.56 12.13
C HIS A 60 7.76 -16.80 13.20
N VAL A 61 6.72 -16.05 12.81
CA VAL A 61 5.95 -15.15 13.68
C VAL A 61 4.47 -15.21 13.34
N ASP A 62 3.61 -14.63 14.18
CA ASP A 62 2.16 -14.76 14.06
C ASP A 62 1.52 -13.76 13.08
N GLY A 63 2.27 -12.73 12.69
CA GLY A 63 1.76 -11.67 11.81
C GLY A 63 2.85 -10.87 11.13
N ALA A 64 2.54 -10.31 9.96
CA ALA A 64 3.42 -9.42 9.21
C ALA A 64 2.67 -8.12 8.88
N MET A 65 3.32 -6.98 9.11
CA MET A 65 2.75 -5.66 8.85
C MET A 65 3.50 -4.97 7.71
N LEU A 66 2.79 -4.63 6.64
CA LEU A 66 3.29 -3.82 5.54
C LEU A 66 2.91 -2.35 5.79
N GLY A 67 3.90 -1.46 5.77
CA GLY A 67 3.71 -0.02 5.95
C GLY A 67 3.89 0.73 4.63
N ARG A 68 5.11 1.24 4.39
CA ARG A 68 5.45 2.03 3.19
C ARG A 68 5.09 1.33 1.88
N ALA A 69 5.31 0.02 1.78
CA ALA A 69 5.00 -0.74 0.57
C ALA A 69 3.50 -0.69 0.23
N ALA A 70 2.64 -0.95 1.21
CA ALA A 70 1.18 -0.86 1.05
C ALA A 70 0.71 0.55 0.64
N TYR A 71 1.38 1.61 1.12
CA TYR A 71 0.99 2.98 0.79
C TYR A 71 1.52 3.46 -0.58
N HIS A 72 2.76 3.12 -0.92
CA HIS A 72 3.39 3.57 -2.16
C HIS A 72 3.06 2.70 -3.36
N THR A 73 2.70 1.43 -3.12
CA THR A 73 2.49 0.40 -4.13
C THR A 73 1.27 -0.46 -3.74
N PRO A 74 0.08 0.12 -3.49
CA PRO A 74 -1.06 -0.61 -2.92
C PRO A 74 -1.52 -1.81 -3.74
N GLY A 75 -1.23 -1.84 -5.05
CA GLY A 75 -1.52 -2.99 -5.92
C GLY A 75 -0.93 -4.31 -5.43
N ILE A 76 0.16 -4.29 -4.63
CA ILE A 76 0.73 -5.50 -4.02
C ILE A 76 -0.27 -6.23 -3.11
N LEU A 77 -1.29 -5.53 -2.59
CA LEU A 77 -2.28 -6.11 -1.67
C LEU A 77 -3.42 -6.83 -2.40
N ALA A 78 -3.55 -6.68 -3.72
CA ALA A 78 -4.62 -7.30 -4.49
C ALA A 78 -4.64 -8.83 -4.37
N GLY A 79 -3.48 -9.47 -4.16
CA GLY A 79 -3.35 -10.92 -4.00
C GLY A 79 -3.42 -11.40 -2.55
N ALA A 80 -3.64 -10.53 -1.56
CA ALA A 80 -3.54 -10.91 -0.14
C ALA A 80 -4.61 -11.94 0.26
N ASP A 81 -5.84 -11.78 -0.24
CA ASP A 81 -6.97 -12.67 0.07
C ASP A 81 -6.71 -14.09 -0.43
N ALA A 82 -6.26 -14.22 -1.69
CA ALA A 82 -5.89 -15.50 -2.26
C ALA A 82 -4.67 -16.12 -1.56
N MET A 83 -3.62 -15.33 -1.29
CA MET A 83 -2.37 -15.85 -0.73
C MET A 83 -2.49 -16.33 0.71
N PHE A 84 -3.28 -15.64 1.55
CA PHE A 84 -3.30 -15.90 3.00
C PHE A 84 -4.60 -16.51 3.50
N TYR A 85 -5.71 -16.33 2.79
CA TYR A 85 -7.03 -16.78 3.26
C TYR A 85 -7.66 -17.82 2.34
N GLY A 86 -6.99 -18.21 1.24
CA GLY A 86 -7.43 -19.28 0.35
C GLY A 86 -8.62 -18.90 -0.53
N GLU A 87 -8.91 -17.60 -0.68
CA GLU A 87 -9.89 -17.11 -1.64
C GLU A 87 -9.45 -17.44 -3.08
N PRO A 88 -10.39 -17.68 -4.01
CA PRO A 88 -10.04 -17.89 -5.41
C PRO A 88 -9.25 -16.70 -5.96
N TYR A 89 -8.17 -16.97 -6.69
CA TYR A 89 -7.51 -15.92 -7.45
C TYR A 89 -8.46 -15.37 -8.51
N ALA A 90 -8.65 -14.07 -8.52
CA ALA A 90 -9.40 -13.35 -9.52
C ALA A 90 -8.58 -12.16 -10.03
N ALA A 91 -8.70 -11.87 -11.32
CA ALA A 91 -8.16 -10.65 -11.88
C ALA A 91 -8.76 -9.44 -11.14
N PHE A 92 -7.93 -8.45 -10.85
CA PHE A 92 -8.37 -7.28 -10.10
C PHE A 92 -9.38 -6.46 -10.93
N ASP A 93 -10.56 -6.18 -10.37
CA ASP A 93 -11.59 -5.40 -11.05
C ASP A 93 -11.31 -3.90 -10.96
N TYR A 94 -10.53 -3.41 -11.93
CA TYR A 94 -10.23 -1.99 -12.04
C TYR A 94 -11.45 -1.14 -12.36
N ALA A 95 -12.45 -1.67 -13.07
CA ALA A 95 -13.66 -0.92 -13.37
C ALA A 95 -14.44 -0.62 -12.07
N ALA A 96 -14.63 -1.65 -11.23
CA ALA A 96 -15.25 -1.47 -9.92
C ALA A 96 -14.45 -0.52 -9.02
N LEU A 97 -13.11 -0.57 -9.04
CA LEU A 97 -12.27 0.38 -8.32
C LEU A 97 -12.52 1.83 -8.76
N ILE A 98 -12.58 2.07 -10.07
CA ILE A 98 -12.81 3.40 -10.64
C ILE A 98 -14.14 3.95 -10.15
N ASP A 99 -15.21 3.16 -10.29
CA ASP A 99 -16.55 3.57 -9.88
C ASP A 99 -16.64 3.82 -8.38
N ALA A 100 -16.08 2.93 -7.56
CA ALA A 100 -16.07 3.07 -6.11
C ALA A 100 -15.35 4.34 -5.66
N MET A 101 -14.17 4.62 -6.24
CA MET A 101 -13.36 5.78 -5.86
C MET A 101 -13.92 7.10 -6.41
N THR A 102 -14.52 7.10 -7.60
CA THR A 102 -15.26 8.27 -8.12
C THR A 102 -16.46 8.59 -7.24
N ALA A 103 -17.26 7.59 -6.86
CA ALA A 103 -18.40 7.79 -5.96
C ALA A 103 -17.97 8.25 -4.56
N TYR A 104 -16.88 7.69 -4.03
CA TYR A 104 -16.30 8.13 -2.76
C TYR A 104 -15.84 9.60 -2.82
N ALA A 105 -15.15 9.98 -3.89
CA ALA A 105 -14.71 11.36 -4.09
C ALA A 105 -15.89 12.33 -4.19
N ALA A 106 -16.96 11.97 -4.89
CA ALA A 106 -18.18 12.77 -4.99
C ALA A 106 -18.80 13.04 -3.61
N ARG A 107 -19.03 11.99 -2.82
CA ARG A 107 -19.57 12.10 -1.45
C ARG A 107 -18.68 12.94 -0.53
N HIS A 108 -17.37 12.87 -0.70
CA HIS A 108 -16.43 13.69 0.08
C HIS A 108 -16.53 15.18 -0.27
N ILE A 109 -16.68 15.50 -1.56
CA ILE A 109 -16.84 16.87 -2.04
C ILE A 109 -18.18 17.47 -1.58
N GLU A 110 -19.26 16.71 -1.65
CA GLU A 110 -20.58 17.13 -1.16
C GLU A 110 -20.57 17.53 0.33
N LYS A 111 -19.67 16.91 1.12
CA LYS A 111 -19.46 17.22 2.54
C LYS A 111 -18.50 18.40 2.78
N GLY A 112 -18.15 19.16 1.74
CA GLY A 112 -17.23 20.30 1.82
C GLY A 112 -15.75 19.94 1.67
N GLY A 113 -15.44 18.68 1.37
CA GLY A 113 -14.08 18.23 1.08
C GLY A 113 -13.58 18.68 -0.30
N ARG A 114 -12.27 18.60 -0.53
CA ARG A 114 -11.64 18.81 -1.84
C ARG A 114 -11.22 17.46 -2.43
N LEU A 115 -11.26 17.33 -3.76
CA LEU A 115 -10.81 16.11 -4.45
C LEU A 115 -9.39 15.68 -4.04
N GLY A 116 -8.46 16.64 -3.93
CA GLY A 116 -7.09 16.42 -3.49
C GLY A 116 -6.94 15.73 -2.12
N HIS A 117 -7.94 15.82 -1.22
CA HIS A 117 -7.91 15.11 0.07
C HIS A 117 -8.00 13.59 -0.11
N VAL A 118 -8.65 13.14 -1.19
CA VAL A 118 -8.78 11.73 -1.56
C VAL A 118 -7.62 11.33 -2.45
N THR A 119 -7.43 12.03 -3.57
CA THR A 119 -6.53 11.60 -4.64
C THR A 119 -5.05 11.60 -4.25
N ARG A 120 -4.64 12.39 -3.24
CA ARG A 120 -3.28 12.33 -2.68
C ARG A 120 -2.89 10.95 -2.16
N HIS A 121 -3.86 10.12 -1.77
CA HIS A 121 -3.65 8.76 -1.30
C HIS A 121 -3.70 7.71 -2.42
N MET A 122 -4.01 8.13 -3.65
CA MET A 122 -4.18 7.25 -4.81
C MET A 122 -2.99 7.33 -5.78
N VAL A 123 -2.00 8.20 -5.52
CA VAL A 123 -0.86 8.46 -6.41
C VAL A 123 -0.04 7.19 -6.70
N GLY A 124 0.06 6.27 -5.74
CA GLY A 124 0.81 5.02 -5.88
C GLY A 124 0.06 3.88 -6.57
N LEU A 125 -1.23 4.05 -6.88
CA LEU A 125 -2.14 2.96 -7.22
C LEU A 125 -1.67 2.10 -8.39
N PHE A 126 -1.14 2.75 -9.43
CA PHE A 126 -0.70 2.09 -10.67
C PHE A 126 0.82 2.07 -10.82
N HIS A 127 1.54 1.94 -9.71
CA HIS A 127 2.99 1.82 -9.75
C HIS A 127 3.42 0.70 -10.72
N GLY A 128 4.42 0.96 -11.55
CA GLY A 128 4.94 -0.01 -12.54
C GLY A 128 4.14 -0.09 -13.85
N LEU A 129 2.90 0.39 -13.91
CA LEU A 129 2.07 0.27 -15.11
C LEU A 129 2.36 1.34 -16.17
N ALA A 130 2.13 1.00 -17.44
CA ALA A 130 2.17 1.98 -18.52
C ALA A 130 1.10 3.06 -18.29
N GLY A 131 1.49 4.33 -18.51
CA GLY A 131 0.61 5.47 -18.24
C GLY A 131 0.60 5.98 -16.79
N ALA A 132 1.20 5.25 -15.84
CA ALA A 132 1.24 5.64 -14.43
C ALA A 132 1.85 7.03 -14.17
N ARG A 133 2.84 7.45 -14.99
CA ARG A 133 3.41 8.80 -14.91
C ARG A 133 2.37 9.87 -15.20
N ARG A 134 1.55 9.69 -16.26
CA ARG A 134 0.51 10.63 -16.66
C ARG A 134 -0.61 10.66 -15.61
N TYR A 135 -1.02 9.51 -15.12
CA TYR A 135 -1.95 9.39 -13.99
C TYR A 135 -1.49 10.23 -12.79
N ARG A 136 -0.24 10.05 -12.33
CA ARG A 136 0.31 10.82 -11.20
C ARG A 136 0.34 12.32 -11.48
N GLN A 137 0.65 12.74 -12.70
CA GLN A 137 0.63 14.14 -13.10
C GLN A 137 -0.77 14.73 -12.93
N ILE A 138 -1.81 14.10 -13.50
CA ILE A 138 -3.20 14.56 -13.42
C ILE A 138 -3.65 14.72 -11.96
N LEU A 139 -3.35 13.73 -11.10
CA LEU A 139 -3.71 13.83 -9.67
C LEU A 139 -2.96 14.92 -8.92
N SER A 140 -1.73 15.23 -9.32
CA SER A 140 -0.90 16.23 -8.62
C SER A 140 -1.22 17.65 -9.09
N THR A 141 -1.69 17.83 -10.33
CA THR A 141 -1.96 19.14 -10.93
C THR A 141 -3.44 19.48 -11.00
N ASP A 142 -4.27 18.57 -11.52
CA ASP A 142 -5.65 18.89 -11.87
C ASP A 142 -6.57 18.65 -10.67
N ALA A 143 -6.34 17.59 -9.90
CA ALA A 143 -7.15 17.26 -8.72
C ALA A 143 -6.91 18.21 -7.52
N THR A 144 -5.84 19.01 -7.56
CA THR A 144 -5.51 19.99 -6.51
C THR A 144 -6.13 21.37 -6.79
N ARG A 145 -6.66 21.62 -7.99
CA ARG A 145 -7.29 22.90 -8.34
C ARG A 145 -8.58 23.15 -7.55
N PRO A 146 -8.91 24.42 -7.25
CA PRO A 146 -10.25 24.78 -6.77
C PRO A 146 -11.32 24.31 -7.76
N GLY A 147 -12.41 23.73 -7.25
CA GLY A 147 -13.52 23.23 -8.08
C GLY A 147 -13.26 21.91 -8.82
N ALA A 148 -12.11 21.25 -8.62
CA ALA A 148 -11.85 19.94 -9.23
C ALA A 148 -12.88 18.90 -8.78
N GLY A 149 -13.60 18.31 -9.74
CA GLY A 149 -14.64 17.32 -9.51
C GLY A 149 -14.22 15.87 -9.83
N PRO A 150 -15.06 14.88 -9.51
CA PRO A 150 -14.75 13.45 -9.69
C PRO A 150 -14.38 13.03 -11.11
N ASP A 151 -14.77 13.78 -12.15
CA ASP A 151 -14.39 13.47 -13.54
C ASP A 151 -12.89 13.61 -13.83
N VAL A 152 -12.16 14.39 -13.02
CA VAL A 152 -10.69 14.43 -13.06
C VAL A 152 -10.11 13.05 -12.74
N LEU A 153 -10.76 12.32 -11.83
CA LEU A 153 -10.32 10.99 -11.45
C LEU A 153 -10.53 9.98 -12.60
N LYS A 154 -11.68 10.05 -13.30
CA LYS A 154 -11.93 9.24 -14.50
C LYS A 154 -10.89 9.51 -15.59
N THR A 155 -10.58 10.79 -15.82
CA THR A 155 -9.53 11.22 -16.76
C THR A 155 -8.16 10.64 -16.37
N ALA A 156 -7.83 10.64 -15.07
CA ALA A 156 -6.59 10.05 -14.58
C ALA A 156 -6.54 8.54 -14.85
N PHE A 157 -7.61 7.81 -14.53
CA PHE A 157 -7.70 6.37 -14.75
C PHE A 157 -7.57 5.97 -16.22
N ALA A 158 -8.22 6.71 -17.13
CA ALA A 158 -8.13 6.47 -18.56
C ALA A 158 -6.71 6.66 -19.13
N ALA A 159 -5.81 7.30 -18.39
CA ALA A 159 -4.42 7.47 -18.80
C ALA A 159 -3.53 6.26 -18.49
N VAL A 160 -4.04 5.22 -17.82
CA VAL A 160 -3.30 4.01 -17.46
C VAL A 160 -3.73 2.87 -18.37
N ASP A 161 -2.75 2.12 -18.88
CA ASP A 161 -3.04 0.86 -19.57
C ASP A 161 -3.29 -0.23 -18.53
N LEU A 162 -4.56 -0.59 -18.38
CA LEU A 162 -5.02 -1.60 -17.43
C LEU A 162 -5.10 -2.99 -18.07
N ASN A 163 -5.02 -3.08 -19.40
CA ASN A 163 -5.20 -4.35 -20.13
C ASN A 163 -3.98 -5.28 -19.99
N GLY A 164 -2.79 -4.72 -19.73
CA GLY A 164 -1.56 -5.50 -19.52
C GLY A 164 -1.47 -6.23 -18.18
N THR A 165 -2.33 -5.89 -17.20
CA THR A 165 -2.26 -6.43 -15.83
C THR A 165 -2.85 -7.83 -15.67
N ALA A 166 -3.69 -8.26 -16.62
CA ALA A 166 -4.28 -9.60 -16.62
C ALA A 166 -3.29 -10.71 -17.01
N ALA A 167 -2.14 -10.36 -17.60
CA ALA A 167 -1.21 -11.32 -18.19
C ALA A 167 -0.01 -11.70 -17.28
N GLU A 168 0.33 -10.90 -16.27
CA GLU A 168 1.51 -11.14 -15.40
C GLU A 168 1.21 -11.96 -14.14
N ALA A 169 -0.04 -12.41 -13.96
CA ALA A 169 -0.46 -13.17 -12.79
C ALA A 169 -0.99 -14.58 -13.12
N ALA A 170 -0.77 -15.05 -14.36
CA ALA A 170 -1.01 -16.42 -14.82
C ALA A 170 0.32 -17.14 -15.00
#